data_AF-A0AAW2MFH7-F1
#
_entry.id   AF-A0AAW2MFH7-F1
#
_cell.length_a   1.000
_cell.length_b   1.000
_cell.length_c   1.000
_cell.angle_alpha   90.00
_cell.angle_beta   90.00
_cell.angle_gamma   90.00
#
_symmetry.space_group_name_H-M   'P 1'
#
loop_
_entity.id
_entity.type
_entity.pdbx_description
1 polymer ?
#
loop_
_entity_poly.entity_id
_entity_poly.type
_entity_poly.pdbx_seq_one_letter_code
_entity_poly.pdbx_strand_id
1 'polypeptide(L)'
;MSFFVSLVLFGEDRYVYAGVAAQLPRMRGVTKLDVSRLTADGGDCTVASRLYGPGWYGGEACFVPREADNPAAEEDDGFLVTYVHNEESEESWFVVMNAKSPTLDIV
;
A
#
# COMPACT_ATOMS: atom_id res chain seq x y z
N MET A 1 -0.12 -10.05 -13.63
CA MET A 1 -0.16 -8.66 -13.12
C MET A 1 1.24 -8.39 -12.55
N SER A 2 2.05 -7.52 -13.18
CA SER A 2 3.39 -7.21 -12.64
C SER A 2 3.25 -6.20 -11.51
N PHE A 3 3.64 -6.59 -10.30
CA PHE A 3 3.77 -5.69 -9.16
C PHE A 3 5.20 -5.11 -9.16
N PHE A 4 5.34 -3.81 -8.95
CA PHE A 4 6.63 -3.21 -8.64
C PHE A 4 6.70 -3.04 -7.13
N VAL A 5 7.61 -3.78 -6.49
CA VAL A 5 7.80 -3.76 -5.05
C VAL A 5 8.90 -2.74 -4.74
N SER A 6 8.55 -1.59 -4.16
CA SER A 6 9.55 -0.80 -3.43
C SER A 6 9.79 -1.55 -2.13
N LEU A 7 10.94 -2.20 -2.07
CA LEU A 7 11.28 -3.21 -1.08
C LEU A 7 12.03 -2.53 0.06
N VAL A 8 11.33 -2.10 1.11
CA VAL A 8 11.98 -1.91 2.42
C VAL A 8 11.92 -3.27 3.13
N LEU A 9 12.88 -4.15 2.84
CA LEU A 9 13.09 -5.36 3.64
C LEU A 9 14.13 -5.05 4.71
N PHE A 10 13.68 -4.89 5.95
CA PHE A 10 14.55 -4.95 7.12
C PHE A 10 13.93 -5.82 8.23
N GLY A 11 13.84 -7.14 7.97
CA GLY A 11 13.74 -8.20 8.99
C GLY A 11 12.40 -8.36 9.71
N GLU A 12 11.89 -9.60 9.76
CA GLU A 12 10.69 -10.07 10.50
C GLU A 12 9.32 -9.41 10.19
N ASP A 13 9.25 -8.41 9.31
CA ASP A 13 7.98 -7.78 8.92
C ASP A 13 7.02 -8.79 8.24
N ARG A 14 5.81 -8.92 8.78
CA ARG A 14 4.73 -9.74 8.22
C ARG A 14 4.04 -9.06 7.03
N TYR A 15 3.97 -7.74 7.01
CA TYR A 15 3.21 -6.98 6.01
C TYR A 15 4.10 -6.19 5.07
N VAL A 16 3.80 -6.29 3.78
CA VAL A 16 4.46 -5.50 2.73
C VAL A 16 3.42 -4.69 1.97
N TYR A 17 3.72 -3.42 1.72
CA TYR A 17 2.89 -2.54 0.90
C TYR A 17 3.51 -2.37 -0.48
N ALA A 18 2.73 -2.63 -1.53
CA ALA A 18 3.20 -2.60 -2.91
C ALA A 18 2.28 -1.79 -3.82
N GLY A 19 2.88 -1.11 -4.81
CA GLY A 19 2.13 -0.41 -5.86
C GLY A 19 1.51 -1.39 -6.84
N VAL A 20 0.26 -1.11 -7.24
CA VAL A 20 -0.42 -1.82 -8.33
C VAL A 20 -0.16 -1.07 -9.63
N ALA A 21 0.72 -1.60 -10.48
CA ALA A 21 1.04 -0.96 -11.75
C ALA A 21 -0.15 -1.02 -12.73
N ALA A 22 -0.47 0.12 -13.37
CA ALA A 22 -1.27 0.16 -14.59
C ALA A 22 -0.35 0.08 -15.82
N GLN A 23 0.62 0.99 -15.87
CA GLN A 23 1.68 1.05 -16.88
C GLN A 23 2.82 1.86 -16.27
N LEU A 24 3.97 1.25 -15.98
CA LEU A 24 5.07 1.96 -15.32
C LEU A 24 5.45 3.26 -16.06
N PRO A 25 5.63 4.38 -15.34
CA PRO A 25 5.67 4.54 -13.88
C PRO A 25 4.31 4.72 -13.17
N ARG A 26 3.17 4.61 -13.88
CA ARG A 26 1.83 4.84 -13.33
C ARG A 26 1.34 3.70 -12.41
N MET A 27 1.21 4.00 -11.12
CA MET A 27 0.60 3.11 -10.14
C MET A 27 -0.88 3.48 -9.96
N ARG A 28 -1.79 2.54 -10.23
CA ARG A 28 -3.25 2.74 -10.12
C ARG A 28 -3.82 2.42 -8.75
N GLY A 29 -2.98 2.06 -7.80
CA GLY A 29 -3.40 1.66 -6.47
C GLY A 29 -2.25 1.16 -5.60
N VAL A 30 -2.61 0.75 -4.40
CA VAL A 30 -1.73 0.13 -3.40
C VAL A 30 -2.37 -1.15 -2.89
N THR A 31 -1.54 -2.14 -2.59
CA THR A 31 -1.95 -3.42 -2.01
C THR A 31 -1.10 -3.73 -0.79
N LYS A 32 -1.70 -4.40 0.20
CA LYS A 32 -1.04 -4.93 1.38
C LYS A 32 -0.97 -6.44 1.25
N LEU A 33 0.23 -6.97 1.40
CA LEU A 33 0.56 -8.39 1.29
C LEU A 33 0.93 -8.92 2.67
N ASP A 34 0.43 -10.11 3.01
CA ASP A 34 0.84 -10.86 4.19
C ASP A 34 1.91 -11.89 3.78
N VAL A 35 3.16 -11.58 4.12
CA VAL A 35 4.35 -12.38 3.80
C VAL A 35 4.25 -13.78 4.41
N SER A 36 3.57 -13.95 5.54
CA SER A 36 3.38 -15.28 6.13
C SER A 36 2.47 -16.18 5.29
N ARG A 37 1.73 -15.62 4.32
CA ARG A 37 0.87 -16.34 3.37
C ARG A 37 1.56 -16.63 2.04
N LEU A 38 2.80 -16.18 1.84
CA LEU A 38 3.58 -16.50 0.64
C LEU A 38 3.87 -18.00 0.60
N THR A 39 3.34 -18.66 -0.42
CA THR A 39 3.59 -20.06 -0.72
C THR A 39 4.58 -20.19 -1.88
N ALA A 40 5.29 -21.32 -1.97
CA ALA A 40 6.28 -21.55 -3.02
C ALA A 40 5.70 -21.54 -4.45
N ASP A 41 4.39 -21.76 -4.59
CA ASP A 41 3.63 -21.73 -5.83
C ASP A 41 3.02 -20.34 -6.16
N GLY A 42 3.27 -19.31 -5.34
CA GLY A 42 2.85 -17.94 -5.62
C GLY A 42 1.36 -17.68 -5.38
N GLY A 43 0.80 -18.24 -4.31
CA GLY A 43 -0.59 -18.02 -3.91
C GLY A 43 -0.92 -16.55 -3.59
N ASP A 44 -2.22 -16.25 -3.50
CA ASP A 44 -2.69 -14.91 -3.16
C ASP A 44 -2.38 -14.57 -1.70
N CYS A 45 -1.44 -13.65 -1.50
CA CYS A 45 -1.05 -13.10 -0.21
C CYS A 45 -1.70 -11.73 0.06
N THR A 46 -2.57 -11.25 -0.83
CA THR A 46 -3.24 -9.95 -0.68
C THR A 46 -4.22 -9.99 0.49
N VAL A 47 -4.06 -9.05 1.43
CA VAL A 47 -4.96 -8.91 2.59
C VAL A 47 -5.70 -7.57 2.64
N ALA A 48 -5.21 -6.56 1.91
CA ALA A 48 -5.95 -5.32 1.68
C ALA A 48 -5.56 -4.67 0.35
N SER A 49 -6.45 -3.88 -0.25
CA SER A 49 -6.11 -3.11 -1.45
C SER A 49 -6.97 -1.87 -1.64
N ARG A 50 -6.41 -0.87 -2.33
CA ARG A 50 -7.13 0.30 -2.83
C ARG A 50 -6.70 0.62 -4.25
N LEU A 51 -7.68 0.67 -5.15
CA LEU A 51 -7.52 1.23 -6.49
C LEU A 51 -8.01 2.69 -6.48
N TYR A 52 -7.28 3.59 -7.13
CA TYR A 52 -7.59 5.03 -7.11
C TYR A 52 -8.73 5.40 -8.08
N GLY A 53 -8.96 4.58 -9.10
CA GLY A 53 -9.95 4.83 -10.15
C GLY A 53 -9.31 5.19 -11.49
N PRO A 54 -10.10 5.28 -12.58
CA PRO A 54 -9.59 5.62 -13.91
C PRO A 54 -9.01 7.04 -13.96
N GLY A 55 -7.81 7.21 -14.51
CA GLY A 55 -7.14 8.52 -14.61
C GLY A 55 -6.43 8.99 -13.33
N TRP A 56 -6.54 8.22 -12.25
CA TRP A 56 -5.87 8.50 -10.97
C TRP A 56 -4.66 7.60 -10.77
N TYR A 57 -3.51 8.22 -10.55
CA TYR A 57 -2.24 7.52 -10.38
C TYR A 57 -1.48 8.04 -9.17
N GLY A 58 -0.94 7.13 -8.38
CA GLY A 58 -0.16 7.45 -7.19
C GLY A 58 1.33 7.17 -7.36
N GLY A 59 2.08 7.62 -6.37
CA GLY A 59 3.48 7.26 -6.18
C GLY A 59 3.65 6.08 -5.23
N GLU A 60 4.81 6.06 -4.57
CA GLU A 60 5.09 5.16 -3.46
C GLU A 60 4.19 5.48 -2.26
N ALA A 61 3.72 4.45 -1.56
CA ALA A 61 2.99 4.58 -0.31
C ALA A 61 3.97 4.35 0.85
N CYS A 62 3.97 5.27 1.81
CA CYS A 62 4.79 5.15 3.02
C CYS A 62 3.93 4.74 4.20
N PHE A 63 4.39 3.77 4.98
CA PHE A 63 3.74 3.39 6.24
C PHE A 63 4.19 4.34 7.36
N VAL A 64 3.22 4.74 8.19
CA VAL A 64 3.42 5.58 9.38
C VAL A 64 2.75 4.88 10.56
N PRO A 65 3.51 4.36 11.55
CA PRO A 65 2.92 3.72 12.72
C PRO A 65 2.15 4.74 13.55
N ARG A 66 1.02 4.33 14.13
CA ARG A 66 0.22 5.17 15.03
C ARG A 66 0.97 5.48 16.32
N GLU A 67 1.66 4.48 16.86
CA GLU A 67 2.42 4.54 18.10
C GLU A 67 3.81 3.96 17.86
N ALA A 68 4.72 4.77 17.31
CA ALA A 68 6.07 4.31 16.93
C ALA A 68 6.89 3.71 18.10
N ASP A 69 6.61 4.16 19.33
CA ASP A 69 7.33 3.74 20.54
C ASP A 69 6.63 2.60 21.30
N ASN A 70 5.53 2.05 20.78
CA ASN A 70 4.78 0.97 21.43
C ASN A 70 5.11 -0.39 20.79
N PRO A 71 5.98 -1.22 21.42
CA PRO A 71 6.35 -2.53 20.88
C PRO A 71 5.21 -3.56 20.96
N ALA A 72 4.11 -3.27 21.67
CA ALA A 72 2.93 -4.12 21.74
C ALA A 72 1.87 -3.75 20.69
N ALA A 73 2.08 -2.69 19.91
CA ALA A 73 1.21 -2.36 18.80
C ALA A 73 1.31 -3.43 17.71
N GLU A 74 0.18 -3.77 17.09
CA GLU A 74 0.17 -4.62 15.91
C GLU A 74 0.97 -3.94 14.79
N GLU A 75 1.70 -4.73 14.00
CA GLU A 75 2.61 -4.24 12.96
C GLU A 75 1.94 -3.29 11.94
N ASP A 76 0.66 -3.53 11.64
CA ASP A 76 -0.12 -2.72 10.72
C ASP A 76 -0.95 -1.61 11.39
N ASP A 77 -0.75 -1.35 12.69
CA ASP A 77 -1.43 -0.26 13.39
C ASP A 77 -0.82 1.08 13.02
N GLY A 78 -1.38 1.65 11.96
CA GLY A 78 -0.92 2.91 11.45
C GLY A 78 -1.67 3.33 10.20
N PHE A 79 -0.96 4.10 9.40
CA PHE A 79 -1.48 4.72 8.20
C PHE A 79 -0.58 4.46 7.01
N LEU A 80 -1.18 4.35 5.83
CA LEU A 80 -0.46 4.54 4.58
C LEU A 80 -0.68 5.96 4.09
N VAL A 81 0.39 6.63 3.71
CA VAL A 81 0.34 7.97 3.14
C VAL A 81 0.93 7.95 1.74
N THR A 82 0.28 8.64 0.80
CA THR A 82 0.78 8.77 -0.58
C THR A 82 0.16 9.99 -1.26
N TYR A 83 0.81 10.45 -2.32
CA TYR A 83 0.21 11.41 -3.25
C TYR A 83 -0.47 10.67 -4.40
N VAL A 84 -1.68 11.08 -4.73
CA VAL A 84 -2.43 10.59 -5.89
C VAL A 84 -2.75 11.78 -6.79
N HIS A 85 -2.44 11.65 -8.08
CA HIS A 85 -2.65 12.65 -9.10
C HIS A 85 -3.78 12.22 -10.04
N ASN A 86 -4.73 13.12 -10.27
CA ASN A 86 -5.76 12.97 -11.30
C ASN A 86 -5.26 13.65 -12.57
N GLU A 87 -4.94 12.86 -13.60
CA GLU A 87 -4.46 13.40 -14.89
C GLU A 87 -5.56 14.16 -15.66
N GLU A 88 -6.86 13.98 -15.33
CA GLU A 88 -7.95 14.70 -16.00
C GLU A 88 -8.13 16.12 -15.44
N SER A 89 -8.10 16.28 -14.11
CA SER A 89 -8.22 17.60 -13.48
C SER A 89 -6.87 18.31 -13.26
N GLU A 90 -5.75 17.61 -13.49
CA GLU A 90 -4.39 18.04 -13.15
C GLU A 90 -4.20 18.35 -11.64
N GLU A 91 -5.04 17.77 -10.79
CA GLU A 91 -4.99 17.97 -9.34
C GLU A 91 -4.29 16.81 -8.62
N SER A 92 -3.63 17.14 -7.51
CA SER A 92 -2.95 16.17 -6.65
C SER A 92 -3.54 16.19 -5.25
N TRP A 93 -3.70 15.00 -4.67
CA TRP A 93 -4.28 14.79 -3.36
C TRP A 93 -3.27 14.07 -2.48
N PHE A 94 -3.06 14.59 -1.27
CA PHE A 94 -2.36 13.85 -0.22
C PHE A 94 -3.38 12.95 0.49
N VAL A 95 -3.21 11.64 0.35
CA VAL A 95 -4.16 10.64 0.84
C VAL A 95 -3.56 9.93 2.05
N VAL A 96 -4.33 9.89 3.14
CA VAL A 96 -4.04 9.12 4.35
C VAL A 96 -5.03 7.96 4.41
N MET A 97 -4.55 6.74 4.59
CA MET A 97 -5.35 5.52 4.60
C MET A 97 -5.12 4.72 5.88
N ASN A 98 -6.17 4.13 6.43
CA ASN A 98 -6.09 3.20 7.55
C ASN A 98 -5.47 1.86 7.10
N ALA A 99 -4.28 1.52 7.60
CA ALA A 99 -3.53 0.32 7.19
C ALA A 99 -4.14 -1.00 7.69
N LYS A 100 -5.02 -0.96 8.70
CA LYS A 100 -5.79 -2.11 9.20
C LYS A 100 -7.05 -2.40 8.40
N SER A 101 -7.55 -1.44 7.62
CA SER A 101 -8.75 -1.64 6.81
C SER A 101 -8.45 -2.61 5.65
N PRO A 102 -9.32 -3.62 5.39
CA PRO A 102 -9.18 -4.51 4.24
C PRO A 102 -9.31 -3.77 2.90
N THR A 103 -9.85 -2.53 2.91
CA THR A 103 -10.02 -1.67 1.74
C THR A 103 -9.17 -0.40 1.81
N LEU A 104 -8.22 -0.33 2.77
CA LEU A 104 -7.33 0.81 3.01
C LEU A 104 -8.12 2.14 3.01
N ASP A 105 -9.15 2.24 3.84
CA ASP A 105 -10.07 3.38 3.84
C ASP A 105 -9.37 4.71 4.09
N ILE A 106 -9.77 5.74 3.35
CA ILE A 106 -9.26 7.11 3.50
C ILE A 106 -9.84 7.70 4.80
N VAL A 107 -8.98 8.34 5.60
CA VAL A 107 -9.32 8.93 6.92
C VAL A 107 -9.04 10.43 6.98
#